data_AF-A0A8R7R3P6-F1
#
_entry.id   AF-A0A8R7R3P6-F1
#
_cell.length_a   1.000
_cell.length_b   1.000
_cell.length_c   1.000
_cell.angle_alpha   90.00
_cell.angle_beta   90.00
_cell.angle_gamma   90.00
#
_symmetry.space_group_name_H-M   'P 1'
#
loop_
_entity.id
_entity.type
_entity.pdbx_description
1 polymer ?
#
loop_
_entity_poly.entity_id
_entity_poly.type
_entity_poly.pdbx_seq_one_letter_code
_entity_poly.pdbx_strand_id
1 'polypeptide(L)'
;MAAPAPPTTSSKPPLPPRLAVPLALALLLALAFVADFLSYSSAISPAVSSSSKTVKEGNIDDTKLRNGSPTVRHLNATFSDLPAPHWEWEEMPPAPVPRLDGASVQIGDLLYVVAGYGSLDHVHSHVDVYNFTSNTWTGRFDMPKKMSYSHLGMASDGRYIYAVSGQFGPQCRPAVSRNFVLDTKLRKWDELPPLPVPRYAPATQLWRGRLHVMGGGKEDRHEPGLEHWSLAVKDGKALENEWRAEIPIPRGGPHRACVVANDKLFVIGGQEGDFMPKPGSPIFKCARRHEVVYGDVYMLDNEAKWKQTVSNAKARFPHRICMGHC
;
A
#
# COMPACT_ATOMS: atom_id res chain seq x y z
N MET A 1 29.04 63.65 42.26
CA MET A 1 28.90 62.54 41.30
C MET A 1 28.82 61.26 42.12
N ALA A 2 27.64 60.64 42.20
CA ALA A 2 27.39 59.42 42.96
C ALA A 2 26.84 58.36 41.99
N ALA A 3 27.39 57.14 42.06
CA ALA A 3 27.08 56.02 41.19
C ALA A 3 25.69 55.42 41.47
N PRO A 4 24.98 54.86 40.47
CA PRO A 4 23.66 54.26 40.67
C PRO A 4 23.73 52.81 41.20
N ALA A 5 22.73 52.46 42.01
CA ALA A 5 22.52 51.18 42.67
C ALA A 5 22.02 50.06 41.71
N PRO A 6 22.16 48.76 42.07
CA PRO A 6 21.77 47.64 41.20
C PRO A 6 20.25 47.35 41.25
N PRO A 7 19.69 46.68 40.22
CA PRO A 7 18.26 46.42 40.15
C PRO A 7 17.84 45.24 41.06
N THR A 8 16.74 45.47 41.79
CA THR A 8 16.04 44.50 42.64
C THR A 8 15.29 43.45 41.83
N THR A 9 15.43 42.18 42.22
CA THR A 9 14.70 41.03 41.67
C THR A 9 13.20 41.12 42.00
N SER A 10 12.35 41.19 40.97
CA SER A 10 10.90 41.09 41.08
C SER A 10 10.47 39.62 41.19
N SER A 11 9.92 39.24 42.35
CA SER A 11 9.20 37.98 42.53
C SER A 11 7.82 38.06 41.83
N LYS A 12 7.54 37.13 40.91
CA LYS A 12 6.22 37.02 40.26
C LYS A 12 5.12 36.80 41.30
N PRO A 13 3.94 37.44 41.16
CA PRO A 13 2.81 37.21 42.05
C PRO A 13 2.19 35.83 41.82
N PRO A 14 1.61 35.19 42.85
CA PRO A 14 0.93 33.90 42.72
C PRO A 14 -0.32 34.01 41.84
N LEU A 15 -0.57 32.96 41.06
CA LEU A 15 -1.66 32.86 40.10
C LEU A 15 -3.03 32.99 40.80
N PRO A 16 -4.00 33.74 40.24
CA PRO A 16 -5.34 33.85 40.84
C PRO A 16 -6.10 32.51 40.81
N PRO A 17 -6.91 32.21 41.84
CA PRO A 17 -7.52 30.89 42.06
C PRO A 17 -8.49 30.44 40.95
N ARG A 18 -8.93 31.34 40.08
CA ARG A 18 -9.81 31.03 38.93
C ARG A 18 -9.08 30.39 37.74
N LEU A 19 -7.75 30.41 37.72
CA LEU A 19 -6.90 29.77 36.70
C LEU A 19 -6.23 28.49 37.18
N ALA A 20 -6.26 28.19 38.49
CA ALA A 20 -5.62 27.00 39.06
C ALA A 20 -6.37 25.69 38.72
N VAL A 21 -7.70 25.74 38.67
CA VAL A 21 -8.55 24.57 38.36
C VAL A 21 -8.40 24.09 36.91
N PRO A 22 -8.46 24.94 35.86
CA PRO A 22 -8.26 24.47 34.49
C PRO A 22 -6.82 24.02 34.21
N LEU A 23 -5.81 24.59 34.89
CA LEU A 23 -4.41 24.17 34.75
C LEU A 23 -4.13 22.81 35.42
N ALA A 24 -4.75 22.54 36.57
CA ALA A 24 -4.67 21.24 37.24
C ALA A 24 -5.37 20.13 36.43
N LEU A 25 -6.47 20.45 35.77
CA LEU A 25 -7.19 19.51 34.89
C LEU A 25 -6.37 19.20 33.61
N ALA A 26 -5.67 20.20 33.06
CA ALA A 26 -4.76 20.00 31.93
C ALA A 26 -3.52 19.17 32.30
N LEU A 27 -2.99 19.31 33.52
CA LEU A 27 -1.88 18.48 34.02
C LEU A 27 -2.30 17.02 34.28
N LEU A 28 -3.53 16.80 34.79
CA LEU A 28 -4.08 15.45 35.00
C LEU A 28 -4.36 14.73 33.67
N LEU A 29 -4.82 15.45 32.64
CA LEU A 29 -4.98 14.91 31.28
C LEU A 29 -3.63 14.62 30.61
N ALA A 30 -2.59 15.45 30.85
CA ALA A 30 -1.25 15.19 30.35
C ALA A 30 -0.58 13.98 31.02
N LEU A 31 -0.81 13.76 32.32
CA LEU A 31 -0.32 12.57 33.04
C LEU A 31 -1.04 11.28 32.63
N ALA A 32 -2.33 11.35 32.28
CA ALA A 32 -3.06 10.21 31.73
C ALA A 32 -2.52 9.79 30.34
N PHE A 33 -2.13 10.76 29.50
CA PHE A 33 -1.51 10.47 28.19
C PHE A 33 -0.12 9.84 28.28
N VAL A 34 0.65 10.09 29.35
CA VAL A 34 1.97 9.46 29.57
C VAL A 34 1.81 8.04 30.13
N ALA A 35 0.75 7.76 30.90
CA ALA A 35 0.47 6.42 31.41
C ALA A 35 -0.01 5.44 30.32
N ASP A 36 -0.76 5.91 29.32
CA ASP A 36 -1.14 5.09 28.16
C ASP A 36 0.05 4.78 27.24
N PHE A 37 1.05 5.67 27.16
CA PHE A 37 2.27 5.44 26.38
C PHE A 37 3.24 4.44 27.05
N LEU A 38 3.21 4.31 28.38
CA LEU A 38 4.05 3.35 29.11
C LEU A 38 3.39 1.96 29.27
N SER A 39 2.07 1.87 29.06
CA SER A 39 1.34 0.58 29.12
C SER A 39 1.43 -0.23 27.82
N TYR A 40 1.89 0.38 26.72
CA TYR A 40 2.13 -0.31 25.44
C TYR A 40 3.57 -0.84 25.27
N SER A 41 4.47 -0.57 26.21
CA SER A 41 5.84 -1.09 26.22
C SER A 41 6.05 -2.11 27.34
N SER A 42 5.29 -3.21 27.33
CA SER A 42 5.57 -4.41 28.14
C SER A 42 4.91 -5.65 27.54
N ALA A 43 5.18 -5.93 26.26
CA ALA A 43 5.05 -7.30 25.76
C ALA A 43 6.40 -8.01 25.93
N ILE A 44 6.54 -8.63 27.10
CA ILE A 44 7.65 -9.51 27.48
C ILE A 44 7.73 -10.64 26.45
N SER A 45 8.87 -10.76 25.75
CA SER A 45 9.19 -11.99 25.00
C SER A 45 9.29 -13.15 26.00
N PRO A 46 8.66 -14.31 25.75
CA PRO A 46 8.90 -15.47 26.60
C PRO A 46 10.35 -15.92 26.40
N ALA A 47 11.15 -15.81 27.45
CA ALA A 47 12.44 -16.45 27.55
C ALA A 47 12.23 -17.96 27.48
N VAL A 48 12.53 -18.57 26.33
CA VAL A 48 12.64 -20.02 26.23
C VAL A 48 13.93 -20.42 26.94
N SER A 49 13.80 -20.92 28.17
CA SER A 49 14.89 -21.59 28.87
C SER A 49 15.25 -22.85 28.08
N SER A 50 16.47 -22.90 27.52
CA SER A 50 17.00 -24.13 26.95
C SER A 50 17.29 -25.12 28.08
N SER A 51 16.35 -25.99 28.38
CA SER A 51 16.63 -27.24 29.09
C SER A 51 17.44 -28.13 28.14
N SER A 52 18.76 -28.14 28.32
CA SER A 52 19.64 -29.08 27.65
C SER A 52 19.36 -30.48 28.19
N LYS A 53 18.48 -31.24 27.53
CA LYS A 53 18.48 -32.70 27.67
C LYS A 53 19.65 -33.24 26.84
N THR A 54 20.74 -33.55 27.54
CA THR A 54 21.84 -34.37 27.06
C THR A 54 21.28 -35.71 26.59
N VAL A 55 21.20 -35.91 25.29
CA VAL A 55 20.99 -37.25 24.72
C VAL A 55 22.36 -37.90 24.63
N LYS A 56 22.49 -39.04 25.32
CA LYS A 56 23.70 -39.86 25.40
C LYS A 56 24.17 -40.27 24.00
N GLU A 57 25.45 -40.06 23.72
CA GLU A 57 26.15 -40.67 22.58
C GLU A 57 26.09 -42.20 22.71
N GLY A 58 25.39 -42.83 21.78
CA GLY A 58 25.47 -44.25 21.51
C GLY A 58 26.55 -44.49 20.47
N ASN A 59 27.60 -45.19 20.90
CA ASN A 59 28.73 -45.69 20.13
C ASN A 59 28.28 -46.36 18.82
N ILE A 60 28.78 -45.91 17.66
CA ILE A 60 28.64 -46.64 16.39
C ILE A 60 30.03 -46.90 15.82
N ASP A 61 30.26 -48.19 15.63
CA ASP A 61 31.46 -48.89 15.19
C ASP A 61 31.89 -48.50 13.77
N ASP A 62 33.20 -48.34 13.60
CA ASP A 62 33.87 -47.94 12.37
C ASP A 62 34.00 -49.15 11.42
N THR A 63 33.18 -49.21 10.37
CA THR A 63 33.53 -49.99 9.17
C THR A 63 33.02 -49.35 7.87
N LYS A 64 33.97 -48.76 7.14
CA LYS A 64 34.05 -48.55 5.68
C LYS A 64 32.79 -48.87 4.86
N LEU A 65 32.32 -47.87 4.10
CA LEU A 65 32.08 -47.99 2.66
C LEU A 65 32.16 -46.60 1.99
N ARG A 66 33.13 -46.47 1.09
CA ARG A 66 33.34 -45.37 0.16
C ARG A 66 32.20 -45.40 -0.88
N ASN A 67 31.41 -44.35 -0.95
CA ASN A 67 30.86 -43.83 -2.20
C ASN A 67 30.48 -42.36 -2.00
N GLY A 68 31.02 -41.49 -2.86
CA GLY A 68 30.89 -40.05 -2.75
C GLY A 68 29.43 -39.61 -2.85
N SER A 69 28.89 -39.10 -1.75
CA SER A 69 27.70 -38.25 -1.77
C SER A 69 28.18 -36.80 -1.83
N PRO A 70 27.62 -35.93 -2.69
CA PRO A 70 27.95 -34.52 -2.63
C PRO A 70 27.59 -34.04 -1.23
N THR A 71 28.48 -33.29 -0.59
CA THR A 71 28.19 -32.59 0.66
C THR A 71 26.91 -31.78 0.46
N VAL A 72 25.77 -32.32 0.92
CA VAL A 72 24.51 -31.60 0.94
C VAL A 72 24.75 -30.43 1.88
N ARG A 73 24.80 -29.23 1.30
CA ARG A 73 24.76 -28.01 2.09
C ARG A 73 23.45 -28.09 2.88
N HIS A 74 23.55 -28.37 4.18
CA HIS A 74 22.45 -28.11 5.10
C HIS A 74 22.27 -26.60 5.12
N LEU A 75 21.45 -26.09 4.18
CA LEU A 75 20.91 -24.76 4.28
C LEU A 75 20.05 -24.78 5.53
N ASN A 76 20.42 -23.97 6.52
CA ASN A 76 19.59 -23.74 7.69
C ASN A 76 18.21 -23.37 7.16
N ALA A 77 17.16 -24.13 7.54
CA ALA A 77 15.83 -24.06 6.95
C ALA A 77 15.47 -22.59 6.70
N THR A 78 15.55 -22.17 5.44
CA THR A 78 15.07 -20.86 5.02
C THR A 78 13.58 -20.84 5.35
N PHE A 79 13.03 -19.69 5.75
CA PHE A 79 11.61 -19.49 6.08
C PHE A 79 10.61 -20.13 5.09
N SER A 80 11.06 -20.54 3.90
CA SER A 80 10.37 -21.37 2.91
C SER A 80 9.86 -22.73 3.40
N ASP A 81 10.42 -23.32 4.47
CA ASP A 81 10.04 -24.66 4.96
C ASP A 81 9.10 -24.64 6.17
N LEU A 82 8.72 -23.47 6.68
CA LEU A 82 7.70 -23.37 7.72
C LEU A 82 6.33 -23.57 7.08
N PRO A 83 5.46 -24.45 7.61
CA PRO A 83 4.09 -24.52 7.16
C PRO A 83 3.49 -23.12 7.32
N ALA A 84 2.94 -22.58 6.23
CA ALA A 84 2.19 -21.34 6.31
C ALA A 84 1.10 -21.50 7.37
N PRO A 85 0.81 -20.46 8.17
CA PRO A 85 -0.30 -20.52 9.11
C PRO A 85 -1.56 -20.98 8.39
N HIS A 86 -2.25 -21.96 8.97
CA HIS A 86 -3.52 -22.43 8.45
C HIS A 86 -4.59 -21.40 8.80
N TRP A 87 -5.15 -20.76 7.78
CA TRP A 87 -6.26 -19.83 7.92
C TRP A 87 -7.53 -20.50 7.41
N GLU A 88 -8.58 -20.47 8.22
CA GLU A 88 -9.91 -20.88 7.76
C GLU A 88 -10.55 -19.70 7.01
N TRP A 89 -10.99 -19.96 5.78
CA TRP A 89 -11.73 -18.99 5.00
C TRP A 89 -13.20 -19.02 5.41
N GLU A 90 -13.76 -17.84 5.67
CA GLU A 90 -15.20 -17.67 5.88
C GLU A 90 -15.84 -16.90 4.72
N GLU A 91 -17.09 -17.24 4.41
CA GLU A 91 -17.86 -16.51 3.42
C GLU A 91 -18.43 -15.23 4.05
N MET A 92 -18.16 -14.10 3.40
CA MET A 92 -18.63 -12.78 3.81
C MET A 92 -19.84 -12.35 2.96
N PRO A 93 -20.67 -11.40 3.42
CA PRO A 93 -21.81 -10.90 2.66
C PRO A 93 -21.40 -10.44 1.25
N PRO A 94 -22.14 -10.86 0.21
CA PRO A 94 -21.76 -10.59 -1.16
C PRO A 94 -21.74 -9.08 -1.44
N ALA A 95 -20.80 -8.65 -2.29
CA ALA A 95 -20.78 -7.28 -2.76
C ALA A 95 -22.11 -6.93 -3.47
N PRO A 96 -22.61 -5.68 -3.37
CA PRO A 96 -23.89 -5.31 -3.97
C PRO A 96 -23.91 -5.42 -5.50
N VAL A 97 -22.73 -5.44 -6.13
CA VAL A 97 -22.54 -5.64 -7.57
C VAL A 97 -21.27 -6.46 -7.84
N PRO A 98 -21.25 -7.27 -8.91
CA PRO A 98 -20.01 -7.91 -9.39
C PRO A 98 -19.07 -6.87 -10.00
N ARG A 99 -17.76 -7.07 -9.79
CA ARG A 99 -16.71 -6.15 -10.25
C ARG A 99 -15.47 -6.91 -10.72
N LEU A 100 -14.85 -6.40 -11.78
CA LEU A 100 -13.51 -6.76 -12.25
C LEU A 100 -12.68 -5.48 -12.36
N ASP A 101 -11.40 -5.53 -12.00
CA ASP A 101 -10.44 -4.40 -12.09
C ASP A 101 -10.94 -3.11 -11.43
N GLY A 102 -11.72 -3.27 -10.36
CA GLY A 102 -11.92 -2.24 -9.35
C GLY A 102 -10.68 -2.11 -8.49
N ALA A 103 -10.79 -1.30 -7.44
CA ALA A 103 -9.77 -1.22 -6.41
C ALA A 103 -10.44 -1.12 -5.04
N SER A 104 -9.69 -1.49 -4.00
CA SER A 104 -10.22 -1.55 -2.65
C SER A 104 -9.24 -0.97 -1.64
N VAL A 105 -9.74 -0.23 -0.67
CA VAL A 105 -8.91 0.34 0.39
C VAL A 105 -9.62 0.16 1.72
N GLN A 106 -8.94 -0.44 2.68
CA GLN A 106 -9.41 -0.53 4.05
C GLN A 106 -8.92 0.67 4.86
N ILE A 107 -9.81 1.29 5.63
CA ILE A 107 -9.51 2.32 6.63
C ILE A 107 -10.28 1.97 7.90
N GLY A 108 -9.56 1.56 8.94
CA GLY A 108 -10.17 1.02 10.15
C GLY A 108 -11.08 -0.17 9.82
N ASP A 109 -12.32 -0.13 10.31
CA ASP A 109 -13.32 -1.17 10.10
C ASP A 109 -14.12 -1.00 8.79
N LEU A 110 -13.73 -0.07 7.92
CA LEU A 110 -14.42 0.18 6.65
C LEU A 110 -13.57 -0.24 5.46
N LEU A 111 -14.16 -1.02 4.56
CA LEU A 111 -13.61 -1.34 3.24
C LEU A 111 -14.33 -0.51 2.17
N TYR A 112 -13.58 0.32 1.47
CA TYR A 112 -14.06 1.11 0.34
C TYR A 112 -13.74 0.36 -0.94
N VAL A 113 -14.76 -0.04 -1.70
CA VAL A 113 -14.63 -0.72 -2.99
C VAL A 113 -15.02 0.24 -4.09
N VAL A 114 -14.07 0.58 -4.95
CA VAL A 114 -14.15 1.65 -5.93
C VAL A 114 -14.27 1.08 -7.34
N ALA A 115 -15.36 1.44 -8.01
CA ALA A 115 -15.54 1.25 -9.46
C ALA A 115 -15.31 -0.21 -9.94
N GLY A 116 -14.76 -0.38 -11.13
CA GLY A 116 -14.54 -1.65 -11.79
C GLY A 116 -15.58 -1.94 -12.87
N TYR A 117 -15.25 -2.89 -13.72
CA TYR A 117 -16.13 -3.43 -14.75
C TYR A 117 -17.23 -4.29 -14.13
N GLY A 118 -18.49 -4.04 -14.50
CA GLY A 118 -19.56 -5.04 -14.40
C GLY A 118 -19.63 -5.93 -15.65
N SER A 119 -19.27 -5.38 -16.81
CA SER A 119 -19.10 -6.08 -18.09
C SER A 119 -18.21 -5.24 -19.01
N LEU A 120 -17.76 -5.75 -20.16
CA LEU A 120 -16.92 -4.95 -21.09
C LEU A 120 -17.56 -3.61 -21.52
N ASP A 121 -18.89 -3.56 -21.58
CA ASP A 121 -19.67 -2.38 -21.97
C ASP A 121 -20.12 -1.52 -20.78
N HIS A 122 -19.90 -1.97 -19.55
CA HIS A 122 -20.36 -1.29 -18.35
C HIS A 122 -19.30 -1.24 -17.25
N VAL A 123 -19.01 -0.03 -16.78
CA VAL A 123 -18.21 0.22 -15.58
C VAL A 123 -19.06 0.89 -14.52
N HIS A 124 -18.78 0.54 -13.26
CA HIS A 124 -19.38 1.17 -12.11
C HIS A 124 -18.71 2.52 -11.86
N SER A 125 -19.51 3.54 -11.51
CA SER A 125 -19.04 4.91 -11.24
C SER A 125 -19.26 5.35 -9.79
N HIS A 126 -19.18 4.41 -8.86
CA HIS A 126 -19.48 4.63 -7.45
C HIS A 126 -18.53 3.84 -6.55
N VAL A 127 -18.48 4.27 -5.29
CA VAL A 127 -17.82 3.60 -4.18
C VAL A 127 -18.87 2.88 -3.34
N ASP A 128 -18.66 1.60 -3.06
CA ASP A 128 -19.42 0.85 -2.06
C ASP A 128 -18.59 0.73 -0.77
N VAL A 129 -19.25 0.87 0.38
CA VAL A 129 -18.60 0.82 1.70
C VAL A 129 -19.12 -0.36 2.50
N TYR A 130 -18.22 -1.28 2.81
CA TYR A 130 -18.48 -2.40 3.70
C TYR A 130 -17.94 -2.10 5.10
N ASN A 131 -18.71 -2.46 6.13
CA ASN A 131 -18.34 -2.27 7.53
C ASN A 131 -18.13 -3.65 8.19
N PHE A 132 -16.91 -3.90 8.64
CA PHE A 132 -16.50 -5.15 9.28
C PHE A 132 -17.13 -5.32 10.67
N THR A 133 -17.40 -4.24 11.41
CA THR A 133 -18.06 -4.31 12.73
C THR A 133 -19.51 -4.79 12.62
N SER A 134 -20.26 -4.26 11.66
CA SER A 134 -21.67 -4.62 11.46
C SER A 134 -21.87 -5.77 10.48
N ASN A 135 -20.78 -6.24 9.85
CA ASN A 135 -20.79 -7.25 8.80
C ASN A 135 -21.80 -6.92 7.68
N THR A 136 -21.82 -5.66 7.21
CA THR A 136 -22.80 -5.21 6.21
C THR A 136 -22.25 -4.15 5.26
N TRP A 137 -22.82 -4.08 4.06
CA TRP A 137 -22.64 -2.97 3.13
C TRP A 137 -23.49 -1.78 3.59
N THR A 138 -22.84 -0.71 4.00
CA THR A 138 -23.46 0.40 4.74
C THR A 138 -23.58 1.69 3.92
N GLY A 139 -22.95 1.77 2.76
CA GLY A 139 -22.96 3.00 1.97
C GLY A 139 -22.62 2.81 0.50
N ARG A 140 -23.13 3.74 -0.30
CA ARG A 140 -22.79 3.94 -1.71
C ARG A 140 -22.78 5.43 -2.02
N PHE A 141 -21.77 5.90 -2.74
CA PHE A 141 -21.72 7.27 -3.24
C PHE A 141 -20.96 7.39 -4.55
N ASP A 142 -21.30 8.41 -5.32
CA ASP A 142 -20.80 8.59 -6.68
C ASP A 142 -19.36 9.10 -6.72
N MET A 143 -18.65 8.71 -7.77
CA MET A 143 -17.35 9.24 -8.13
C MET A 143 -17.49 10.48 -9.03
N PRO A 144 -16.47 11.35 -9.10
CA PRO A 144 -16.44 12.42 -10.08
C PRO A 144 -16.57 11.86 -11.51
N LYS A 145 -17.43 12.44 -12.35
CA LYS A 145 -17.69 11.98 -13.73
C LYS A 145 -16.45 11.91 -14.62
N LYS A 146 -15.39 12.65 -14.25
CA LYS A 146 -14.12 12.73 -14.95
C LYS A 146 -13.05 11.78 -14.41
N MET A 147 -13.31 11.04 -13.34
CA MET A 147 -12.38 10.04 -12.83
C MET A 147 -12.37 8.80 -13.74
N SER A 148 -11.30 8.02 -13.65
CA SER A 148 -11.23 6.65 -14.18
C SER A 148 -12.18 5.73 -13.41
N TYR A 149 -12.62 4.66 -14.06
CA TYR A 149 -13.58 3.69 -13.51
C TYR A 149 -13.03 2.26 -13.44
N SER A 150 -11.81 2.01 -13.87
CA SER A 150 -11.11 0.74 -13.64
C SER A 150 -9.60 0.98 -13.71
N HIS A 151 -8.81 -0.01 -13.25
CA HIS A 151 -7.35 0.01 -13.38
C HIS A 151 -6.70 1.23 -12.71
N LEU A 152 -7.29 1.71 -11.61
CA LEU A 152 -6.79 2.85 -10.87
C LEU A 152 -5.58 2.43 -10.03
N GLY A 153 -4.60 3.34 -9.92
CA GLY A 153 -3.64 3.27 -8.83
C GLY A 153 -4.26 3.87 -7.57
N MET A 154 -4.21 3.17 -6.43
CA MET A 154 -4.82 3.64 -5.18
C MET A 154 -3.87 3.49 -3.98
N ALA A 155 -3.92 4.46 -3.07
CA ALA A 155 -3.22 4.44 -1.79
C ALA A 155 -4.02 5.21 -0.73
N SER A 156 -3.72 5.01 0.55
CA SER A 156 -4.38 5.72 1.65
C SER A 156 -3.44 6.03 2.80
N ASP A 157 -3.64 7.20 3.42
CA ASP A 157 -2.94 7.63 4.63
C ASP A 157 -3.72 7.32 5.92
N GLY A 158 -4.75 6.47 5.83
CA GLY A 158 -5.63 6.11 6.95
C GLY A 158 -6.81 7.07 7.14
N ARG A 159 -6.95 8.11 6.31
CA ARG A 159 -8.16 8.93 6.24
C ARG A 159 -8.53 9.30 4.82
N TYR A 160 -7.55 9.65 4.00
CA TYR A 160 -7.73 10.04 2.63
C TYR A 160 -7.40 8.88 1.71
N ILE A 161 -8.19 8.71 0.66
CA ILE A 161 -7.92 7.73 -0.39
C ILE A 161 -7.50 8.48 -1.64
N TYR A 162 -6.29 8.22 -2.11
CA TYR A 162 -5.71 8.81 -3.31
C TYR A 162 -5.99 7.88 -4.49
N ALA A 163 -6.63 8.40 -5.54
CA ALA A 163 -6.91 7.69 -6.77
C ALA A 163 -6.15 8.33 -7.93
N VAL A 164 -5.33 7.54 -8.61
CA VAL A 164 -4.35 8.02 -9.59
C VAL A 164 -4.57 7.31 -10.92
N SER A 165 -4.79 8.11 -11.98
CA SER A 165 -4.85 7.63 -13.37
C SER A 165 -5.80 6.43 -13.56
N GLY A 166 -5.54 5.56 -14.54
CA GLY A 166 -6.37 4.40 -14.85
C GLY A 166 -7.23 4.62 -16.08
N GLN A 167 -8.17 3.70 -16.31
CA GLN A 167 -8.96 3.67 -17.54
C GLN A 167 -10.23 4.52 -17.43
N PHE A 168 -10.47 5.37 -18.42
CA PHE A 168 -11.71 6.13 -18.50
C PHE A 168 -12.81 5.32 -19.18
N GLY A 169 -13.81 4.86 -18.44
CA GLY A 169 -15.02 4.25 -19.02
C GLY A 169 -14.86 2.79 -19.46
N PRO A 170 -15.88 2.23 -20.14
CA PRO A 170 -15.87 0.85 -20.62
C PRO A 170 -14.98 0.67 -21.86
N GLN A 171 -14.88 -0.56 -22.37
CA GLN A 171 -14.24 -0.94 -23.64
C GLN A 171 -12.86 -0.35 -23.89
N CYS A 172 -11.81 -0.92 -23.28
CA CYS A 172 -10.39 -0.63 -23.48
C CYS A 172 -10.03 0.84 -23.79
N ARG A 173 -10.79 1.79 -23.22
CA ARG A 173 -10.66 3.20 -23.51
C ARG A 173 -9.30 3.71 -23.03
N PRO A 174 -8.84 4.87 -23.54
CA PRO A 174 -7.57 5.43 -23.14
C PRO A 174 -7.44 5.62 -21.64
N ALA A 175 -6.21 5.48 -21.16
CA ALA A 175 -5.86 5.89 -19.80
C ALA A 175 -5.98 7.41 -19.66
N VAL A 176 -6.11 7.90 -18.42
CA VAL A 176 -6.09 9.33 -18.10
C VAL A 176 -4.92 9.67 -17.18
N SER A 177 -4.49 10.93 -17.18
CA SER A 177 -3.49 11.46 -16.25
C SER A 177 -4.09 12.11 -15.00
N ARG A 178 -5.43 12.19 -14.90
CA ARG A 178 -6.13 12.89 -13.81
C ARG A 178 -6.05 12.10 -12.50
N ASN A 179 -5.91 12.84 -11.41
CA ASN A 179 -5.74 12.29 -10.06
C ASN A 179 -6.72 12.96 -9.10
N PHE A 180 -7.19 12.21 -8.12
CA PHE A 180 -8.20 12.64 -7.15
C PHE A 180 -7.87 12.14 -5.75
N VAL A 181 -8.46 12.78 -4.77
CA VAL A 181 -8.39 12.38 -3.37
C VAL A 181 -9.78 12.41 -2.76
N LEU A 182 -10.13 11.37 -2.01
CA LEU A 182 -11.37 11.25 -1.26
C LEU A 182 -11.11 11.53 0.21
N ASP A 183 -11.73 12.57 0.77
CA ASP A 183 -11.92 12.66 2.22
C ASP A 183 -13.03 11.68 2.61
N THR A 184 -12.67 10.59 3.28
CA THR A 184 -13.62 9.53 3.63
C THR A 184 -14.61 9.91 4.73
N LYS A 185 -14.28 10.90 5.56
CA LYS A 185 -15.19 11.43 6.58
C LYS A 185 -16.26 12.32 5.96
N LEU A 186 -15.84 13.17 5.03
CA LEU A 186 -16.74 14.10 4.34
C LEU A 186 -17.41 13.48 3.10
N ARG A 187 -16.93 12.32 2.64
CA ARG A 187 -17.30 11.66 1.38
C ARG A 187 -17.20 12.62 0.19
N LYS A 188 -16.15 13.44 0.21
CA LYS A 188 -15.91 14.48 -0.78
C LYS A 188 -14.65 14.18 -1.56
N TRP A 189 -14.76 14.30 -2.88
CA TRP A 189 -13.63 14.22 -3.79
C TRP A 189 -13.08 15.60 -4.09
N ASP A 190 -11.76 15.70 -4.11
CA ASP A 190 -11.00 16.86 -4.57
C ASP A 190 -9.97 16.42 -5.62
N GLU A 191 -9.50 17.36 -6.44
CA GLU A 191 -8.51 17.09 -7.49
C GLU A 191 -7.08 17.26 -6.99
N LEU A 192 -6.19 16.47 -7.58
CA LEU A 192 -4.75 16.57 -7.43
C LEU A 192 -4.10 16.91 -8.78
N PRO A 193 -2.88 17.48 -8.78
CA PRO A 193 -2.11 17.69 -10.00
C PRO A 193 -2.10 16.45 -10.91
N PRO A 194 -2.30 16.60 -12.22
CA PRO A 194 -2.30 15.47 -13.15
C PRO A 194 -0.88 14.88 -13.29
N LEU A 195 -0.79 13.59 -13.61
CA LEU A 195 0.48 12.98 -14.03
C LEU A 195 1.00 13.65 -15.30
N PRO A 196 2.33 13.65 -15.53
CA PRO A 196 2.92 14.18 -16.76
C PRO A 196 2.39 13.50 -18.03
N VAL A 197 2.04 12.21 -17.93
CA VAL A 197 1.46 11.41 -19.02
C VAL A 197 0.43 10.40 -18.46
N PRO A 198 -0.58 9.99 -19.25
CA PRO A 198 -1.57 9.01 -18.80
C PRO A 198 -0.97 7.64 -18.46
N ARG A 199 -1.53 6.95 -17.46
CA ARG A 199 -1.10 5.62 -17.04
C ARG A 199 -2.25 4.65 -16.82
N TYR A 200 -2.11 3.46 -17.37
CA TYR A 200 -3.04 2.35 -17.20
C TYR A 200 -2.53 1.39 -16.13
N ALA A 201 -3.32 1.12 -15.09
CA ALA A 201 -2.97 0.22 -13.99
C ALA A 201 -1.57 0.43 -13.39
N PRO A 202 -1.21 1.66 -12.96
CA PRO A 202 0.07 1.87 -12.30
C PRO A 202 0.10 1.23 -10.91
N ALA A 203 1.32 0.90 -10.48
CA ALA A 203 1.61 0.62 -9.07
C ALA A 203 1.61 1.95 -8.30
N THR A 204 0.81 2.05 -7.25
CA THR A 204 0.68 3.27 -6.44
C THR A 204 0.80 2.96 -4.96
N GLN A 205 1.59 3.75 -4.23
CA GLN A 205 1.75 3.59 -2.78
C GLN A 205 2.20 4.89 -2.11
N LEU A 206 1.82 5.09 -0.85
CA LEU A 206 2.40 6.16 -0.02
C LEU A 206 3.70 5.70 0.62
N TRP A 207 4.75 6.49 0.47
CA TRP A 207 6.04 6.25 1.08
C TRP A 207 6.72 7.57 1.43
N ARG A 208 7.25 7.68 2.67
CA ARG A 208 7.97 8.88 3.15
C ARG A 208 7.24 10.21 2.91
N GLY A 209 5.92 10.23 3.14
CA GLY A 209 5.07 11.41 2.99
C GLY A 209 4.78 11.81 1.53
N ARG A 210 5.07 10.94 0.57
CA ARG A 210 4.83 11.17 -0.85
C ARG A 210 3.98 10.05 -1.44
N LEU A 211 3.10 10.41 -2.36
CA LEU A 211 2.34 9.48 -3.16
C LEU A 211 3.21 9.07 -4.35
N HIS A 212 3.66 7.82 -4.35
CA HIS A 212 4.48 7.26 -5.41
C HIS A 212 3.61 6.52 -6.44
N VAL A 213 3.90 6.74 -7.72
CA VAL A 213 3.20 6.14 -8.85
C VAL A 213 4.23 5.67 -9.85
N MET A 214 4.17 4.39 -10.24
CA MET A 214 5.20 3.82 -11.11
C MET A 214 4.67 2.72 -12.02
N GLY A 215 5.35 2.53 -13.14
CA GLY A 215 5.02 1.48 -14.09
C GLY A 215 3.74 1.76 -14.86
N GLY A 216 2.89 0.74 -14.98
CA GLY A 216 1.65 0.80 -15.75
C GLY A 216 1.89 0.63 -17.26
N GLY A 217 0.80 0.54 -18.01
CA GLY A 217 0.82 0.71 -19.45
C GLY A 217 0.78 2.21 -19.82
N LYS A 218 1.41 2.58 -20.93
CA LYS A 218 1.25 3.90 -21.55
C LYS A 218 -0.17 4.07 -22.10
N GLU A 219 -0.48 5.24 -22.65
CA GLU A 219 -1.81 5.60 -23.13
C GLU A 219 -2.36 4.64 -24.19
N ASP A 220 -1.48 4.08 -25.02
CA ASP A 220 -1.81 3.08 -26.03
C ASP A 220 -2.16 1.70 -25.44
N ARG A 221 -1.91 1.50 -24.14
CA ARG A 221 -2.00 0.25 -23.36
C ARG A 221 -1.02 -0.84 -23.80
N HIS A 222 -0.14 -0.55 -24.75
CA HIS A 222 0.74 -1.54 -25.35
C HIS A 222 2.11 -1.48 -24.71
N GLU A 223 2.65 -0.27 -24.65
CA GLU A 223 4.00 -0.05 -24.19
C GLU A 223 4.04 -0.04 -22.66
N PRO A 224 4.96 -0.81 -22.04
CA PRO A 224 5.19 -0.71 -20.61
C PRO A 224 5.80 0.65 -20.27
N GLY A 225 5.22 1.35 -19.30
CA GLY A 225 5.83 2.52 -18.67
C GLY A 225 6.89 2.08 -17.66
N LEU A 226 8.04 2.75 -17.67
CA LEU A 226 9.12 2.54 -16.68
C LEU A 226 9.17 3.68 -15.67
N GLU A 227 8.48 4.77 -15.96
CA GLU A 227 8.54 6.00 -15.20
C GLU A 227 8.01 5.78 -13.79
N HIS A 228 8.62 6.51 -12.88
CA HIS A 228 8.28 6.55 -11.47
C HIS A 228 8.21 8.02 -11.09
N TRP A 229 7.09 8.42 -10.50
CA TRP A 229 6.88 9.76 -10.01
C TRP A 229 6.44 9.76 -8.57
N SER A 230 6.66 10.88 -7.89
CA SER A 230 6.14 11.10 -6.56
C SER A 230 5.59 12.51 -6.37
N LEU A 231 4.55 12.65 -5.56
CA LEU A 231 3.95 13.93 -5.19
C LEU A 231 3.89 14.02 -3.66
N ALA A 232 4.43 15.08 -3.06
CA ALA A 232 4.26 15.32 -1.64
C ALA A 232 2.78 15.58 -1.33
N VAL A 233 2.23 14.83 -0.38
CA VAL A 233 0.84 14.96 0.05
C VAL A 233 0.75 15.02 1.57
N LYS A 234 -0.20 15.82 2.06
CA LYS A 234 -0.52 15.90 3.48
C LYS A 234 -1.97 16.34 3.65
N ASP A 235 -2.69 15.68 4.55
CA ASP A 235 -4.08 16.02 4.89
C ASP A 235 -4.99 16.13 3.66
N GLY A 236 -4.84 15.19 2.72
CA GLY A 236 -5.62 15.16 1.48
C GLY A 236 -5.28 16.26 0.48
N LYS A 237 -4.12 16.93 0.60
CA LYS A 237 -3.69 17.99 -0.32
C LYS A 237 -2.31 17.72 -0.89
N ALA A 238 -2.12 18.09 -2.15
CA ALA A 238 -0.79 18.19 -2.73
C ALA A 238 -0.03 19.38 -2.12
N LEU A 239 1.25 19.18 -1.82
CA LEU A 239 2.16 20.23 -1.35
C LEU A 239 2.99 20.82 -2.50
N GLU A 240 2.87 20.24 -3.69
CA GLU A 240 3.58 20.59 -4.91
C GLU A 240 2.56 20.65 -6.07
N ASN A 241 2.84 21.46 -7.09
CA ASN A 241 1.97 21.59 -8.26
C ASN A 241 2.30 20.60 -9.37
N GLU A 242 3.45 19.94 -9.28
CA GLU A 242 3.96 19.04 -10.30
C GLU A 242 4.53 17.78 -9.65
N TRP A 243 4.44 16.67 -10.39
CA TRP A 243 5.00 15.39 -9.97
C TRP A 243 6.51 15.38 -10.16
N ARG A 244 7.23 15.00 -9.10
CA ARG A 244 8.69 14.82 -9.16
C ARG A 244 9.02 13.51 -9.86
N ALA A 245 9.96 13.54 -10.81
CA ALA A 245 10.53 12.32 -11.37
C ALA A 245 11.43 11.60 -10.35
N GLU A 246 11.25 10.30 -10.22
CA GLU A 246 12.04 9.40 -9.36
C GLU A 246 12.83 8.40 -10.22
N ILE A 247 13.64 7.55 -9.59
CA ILE A 247 14.35 6.49 -10.32
C ILE A 247 13.34 5.53 -10.97
N PRO A 248 13.40 5.38 -12.32
CA PRO A 248 12.55 4.46 -13.07
C PRO A 248 12.61 3.02 -12.56
N ILE A 249 11.52 2.29 -12.68
CA ILE A 249 11.47 0.88 -12.25
C ILE A 249 12.22 -0.03 -13.23
N PRO A 250 12.86 -1.12 -12.78
CA PRO A 250 13.64 -1.99 -13.66
C PRO A 250 12.82 -2.71 -14.73
N ARG A 251 11.54 -2.96 -14.44
CA ARG A 251 10.59 -3.56 -15.37
C ARG A 251 9.23 -2.87 -15.27
N GLY A 252 8.73 -2.43 -16.42
CA GLY A 252 7.49 -1.68 -16.58
C GLY A 252 6.24 -2.53 -16.73
N GLY A 253 5.12 -1.89 -17.04
CA GLY A 253 3.88 -2.58 -17.38
C GLY A 253 2.82 -2.59 -16.27
N PRO A 254 1.56 -2.96 -16.63
CA PRO A 254 0.40 -2.89 -15.76
C PRO A 254 0.33 -4.00 -14.69
N HIS A 255 -0.64 -3.85 -13.79
CA HIS A 255 -1.07 -4.83 -12.77
C HIS A 255 0.04 -5.24 -11.78
N ARG A 256 0.92 -4.30 -11.46
CA ARG A 256 1.96 -4.49 -10.44
C ARG A 256 1.42 -4.16 -9.06
N ALA A 257 1.68 -5.03 -8.08
CA ALA A 257 1.43 -4.70 -6.68
C ALA A 257 2.58 -3.83 -6.15
N CYS A 258 2.26 -2.89 -5.25
CA CYS A 258 3.25 -1.99 -4.66
C CYS A 258 3.01 -1.83 -3.17
N VAL A 259 4.03 -2.09 -2.36
CA VAL A 259 3.93 -1.97 -0.90
C VAL A 259 5.16 -1.39 -0.24
N VAL A 260 4.93 -0.80 0.92
CA VAL A 260 5.99 -0.36 1.81
C VAL A 260 6.09 -1.34 2.97
N ALA A 261 7.30 -1.87 3.20
CA ALA A 261 7.61 -2.68 4.37
C ALA A 261 9.00 -2.29 4.89
N ASN A 262 9.14 -2.10 6.21
CA ASN A 262 10.39 -1.71 6.85
C ASN A 262 11.06 -0.47 6.20
N ASP A 263 10.25 0.54 5.89
CA ASP A 263 10.66 1.77 5.17
C ASP A 263 11.33 1.53 3.80
N LYS A 264 10.93 0.44 3.12
CA LYS A 264 11.35 0.14 1.75
C LYS A 264 10.15 -0.07 0.87
N LEU A 265 10.25 0.40 -0.37
CA LEU A 265 9.22 0.26 -1.38
C LEU A 265 9.49 -1.00 -2.21
N PHE A 266 8.49 -1.85 -2.35
CA PHE A 266 8.54 -3.09 -3.12
C PHE A 266 7.54 -3.04 -4.26
N VAL A 267 7.98 -3.46 -5.44
CA VAL A 267 7.13 -3.65 -6.62
C VAL A 267 7.18 -5.13 -7.00
N ILE A 268 6.00 -5.74 -7.10
CA ILE A 268 5.85 -7.19 -7.19
C ILE A 268 5.04 -7.54 -8.44
N GLY A 269 5.59 -8.48 -9.21
CA GLY A 269 4.89 -9.17 -10.29
C GLY A 269 4.57 -8.27 -11.48
N GLY A 270 3.31 -8.22 -11.90
CA GLY A 270 2.84 -7.49 -13.08
C GLY A 270 2.76 -8.33 -14.34
N GLN A 271 2.25 -7.72 -15.41
CA GLN A 271 2.10 -8.38 -16.69
C GLN A 271 2.49 -7.49 -17.87
N GLU A 272 2.77 -8.12 -19.00
CA GLU A 272 2.86 -7.51 -20.33
C GLU A 272 1.81 -8.19 -21.25
N GLY A 273 1.24 -7.45 -22.21
CA GLY A 273 0.32 -8.02 -23.21
C GLY A 273 -1.15 -8.17 -22.79
N ASP A 274 -1.68 -7.27 -21.94
CA ASP A 274 -3.10 -7.17 -21.56
C ASP A 274 -4.04 -6.88 -22.77
N PHE A 275 -5.36 -6.86 -22.53
CA PHE A 275 -6.36 -6.45 -23.52
C PHE A 275 -6.06 -5.06 -24.09
N MET A 276 -6.05 -5.02 -25.43
CA MET A 276 -5.70 -3.83 -26.20
C MET A 276 -6.92 -3.28 -26.95
N PRO A 277 -7.04 -1.96 -27.12
CA PRO A 277 -7.97 -1.42 -28.09
C PRO A 277 -7.61 -1.94 -29.49
N LYS A 278 -8.60 -2.42 -30.23
CA LYS A 278 -8.43 -2.81 -31.63
C LYS A 278 -8.00 -1.58 -32.44
N PRO A 279 -6.87 -1.61 -33.16
CA PRO A 279 -6.42 -0.49 -33.99
C PRO A 279 -7.53 -0.03 -34.95
N GLY A 280 -7.75 1.29 -35.02
CA GLY A 280 -8.80 1.89 -35.86
C GLY A 280 -10.24 1.69 -35.36
N SER A 281 -10.45 1.13 -34.16
CA SER A 281 -11.80 1.00 -33.60
C SER A 281 -12.33 2.36 -33.12
N PRO A 282 -13.50 2.83 -33.61
CA PRO A 282 -14.10 4.08 -33.14
C PRO A 282 -14.57 4.02 -31.68
N ILE A 283 -14.65 2.81 -31.11
CA ILE A 283 -15.17 2.55 -29.76
C ILE A 283 -14.19 1.75 -28.89
N PHE A 284 -12.90 1.73 -29.23
CA PHE A 284 -11.83 1.09 -28.45
C PHE A 284 -12.13 -0.38 -28.05
N LYS A 285 -12.71 -1.20 -28.94
CA LYS A 285 -13.04 -2.61 -28.62
C LYS A 285 -11.80 -3.38 -28.13
N CYS A 286 -11.92 -4.09 -27.02
CA CYS A 286 -10.83 -4.92 -26.50
C CYS A 286 -10.54 -6.13 -27.41
N ALA A 287 -9.27 -6.41 -27.67
CA ALA A 287 -8.78 -7.61 -28.32
C ALA A 287 -7.81 -8.34 -27.38
N ARG A 288 -8.03 -9.66 -27.21
CA ARG A 288 -7.18 -10.51 -26.37
C ARG A 288 -5.82 -10.69 -27.05
N ARG A 289 -4.75 -10.63 -26.25
CA ARG A 289 -3.36 -10.89 -26.66
C ARG A 289 -2.78 -12.03 -25.81
N HIS A 290 -1.56 -12.43 -26.14
CA HIS A 290 -0.77 -13.33 -25.32
C HIS A 290 -0.20 -12.56 -24.12
N GLU A 291 -0.75 -12.81 -22.95
CA GLU A 291 -0.28 -12.22 -21.70
C GLU A 291 0.99 -12.92 -21.21
N VAL A 292 1.93 -12.14 -20.69
CA VAL A 292 3.12 -12.64 -20.00
C VAL A 292 3.07 -12.09 -18.58
N VAL A 293 3.09 -12.98 -17.59
CA VAL A 293 3.02 -12.63 -16.17
C VAL A 293 4.39 -12.81 -15.53
N TYR A 294 4.79 -11.85 -14.70
CA TYR A 294 6.06 -11.84 -14.00
C TYR A 294 5.85 -12.16 -12.52
N GLY A 295 6.83 -12.86 -11.93
CA GLY A 295 6.92 -13.12 -10.48
C GLY A 295 8.06 -12.35 -9.81
N ASP A 296 8.76 -11.50 -10.54
CA ASP A 296 9.90 -10.75 -10.02
C ASP A 296 9.46 -9.76 -8.94
N VAL A 297 10.32 -9.59 -7.94
CA VAL A 297 10.15 -8.62 -6.87
C VAL A 297 11.34 -7.69 -6.88
N TYR A 298 11.07 -6.39 -6.96
CA TYR A 298 12.07 -5.33 -6.92
C TYR A 298 11.85 -4.50 -5.66
N MET A 299 12.94 -4.19 -4.97
CA MET A 299 12.97 -3.36 -3.78
C MET A 299 13.77 -2.10 -4.07
N LEU A 300 13.20 -0.93 -3.79
CA LEU A 300 13.93 0.34 -3.77
C LEU A 300 14.57 0.50 -2.40
N ASP A 301 15.90 0.50 -2.35
CA ASP A 301 16.63 0.63 -1.09
C ASP A 301 16.79 2.09 -0.63
N ASN A 302 17.46 2.27 0.50
CA ASN A 302 17.65 3.58 1.12
C ASN A 302 18.63 4.47 0.34
N GLU A 303 19.42 3.88 -0.57
CA GLU A 303 20.31 4.59 -1.49
C GLU A 303 19.61 4.96 -2.80
N ALA A 304 18.29 4.75 -2.87
CA ALA A 304 17.48 4.98 -4.05
C ALA A 304 17.93 4.12 -5.26
N LYS A 305 18.30 2.87 -4.99
CA LYS A 305 18.63 1.87 -6.03
C LYS A 305 17.64 0.72 -6.00
N TRP A 306 17.15 0.35 -7.18
CA TRP A 306 16.34 -0.86 -7.34
C TRP A 306 17.21 -2.10 -7.28
N LYS A 307 16.81 -3.05 -6.45
CA LYS A 307 17.43 -4.37 -6.31
C LYS A 307 16.37 -5.45 -6.52
N GLN A 308 16.64 -6.40 -7.40
CA GLN A 308 15.81 -7.59 -7.51
C GLN A 308 16.07 -8.47 -6.28
N THR A 309 15.02 -8.84 -5.56
CA THR A 309 15.14 -9.79 -4.44
C THR A 309 15.14 -11.21 -4.99
N VAL A 310 15.84 -12.14 -4.32
CA VAL A 310 15.99 -13.53 -4.80
C VAL A 310 14.63 -14.22 -4.88
N SER A 311 14.15 -14.50 -6.09
CA SER A 311 12.91 -15.24 -6.33
C SER A 311 13.18 -16.75 -6.43
N ASN A 312 13.17 -17.46 -5.30
CA ASN A 312 13.20 -18.94 -5.34
C ASN A 312 11.82 -19.59 -5.41
N ALA A 313 10.74 -18.81 -5.31
CA ALA A 313 9.41 -19.31 -5.61
C ALA A 313 9.10 -18.99 -7.08
N LYS A 314 8.84 -20.02 -7.89
CA LYS A 314 7.96 -19.87 -9.06
C LYS A 314 6.63 -19.38 -8.54
N ALA A 315 6.51 -18.06 -8.43
CA ALA A 315 5.31 -17.35 -8.09
C ALA A 315 4.29 -17.60 -9.21
N ARG A 316 3.57 -18.73 -9.11
CA ARG A 316 2.27 -18.84 -9.75
C ARG A 316 1.35 -17.97 -8.90
N PHE A 317 1.21 -16.71 -9.28
CA PHE A 317 0.11 -15.88 -8.82
C PHE A 317 -1.00 -15.94 -9.89
N PRO A 318 -1.88 -16.95 -9.90
CA PRO A 318 -3.15 -16.80 -10.56
C PRO A 318 -3.97 -15.86 -9.68
N HIS A 319 -3.85 -14.56 -9.97
CA HIS A 319 -4.64 -13.46 -9.41
C HIS A 319 -4.33 -13.01 -7.96
N ARG A 320 -4.20 -11.69 -7.85
CA ARG A 320 -4.42 -10.83 -6.67
C ARG A 320 -3.60 -11.18 -5.43
N ILE A 321 -2.48 -10.48 -5.30
CA ILE A 321 -1.93 -10.17 -3.98
C ILE A 321 -2.97 -9.29 -3.26
N CYS A 322 -3.50 -9.74 -2.12
CA CYS A 322 -4.38 -8.96 -1.24
C CYS A 322 -3.62 -7.79 -0.62
N MET A 323 -3.30 -6.78 -1.42
CA MET A 323 -2.79 -5.49 -0.99
C MET A 323 -3.49 -4.42 -1.86
N GLY A 324 -4.78 -4.19 -1.60
CA GLY A 324 -5.55 -3.06 -2.12
C GLY A 324 -6.15 -3.15 -3.54
N HIS A 325 -6.00 -4.27 -4.24
CA HIS A 325 -6.61 -4.49 -5.56
C HIS A 325 -7.55 -5.70 -5.52
N CYS A 326 -8.81 -5.46 -5.09
CA CYS A 326 -9.95 -6.34 -5.32
C CYS A 326 -10.79 -5.85 -6.51
#